data_AF-A0A2A2D1I8-F1
#
_entry.id   AF-A0A2A2D1I8-F1
#
_cell.length_a   1.000
_cell.length_b   1.000
_cell.length_c   1.000
_cell.angle_alpha   90.00
_cell.angle_beta   90.00
_cell.angle_gamma   90.00
#
_symmetry.space_group_name_H-M   'P 1'
#
loop_
_entity.id
_entity.type
_entity.pdbx_description
1 polymer ?
#
loop_
_entity_poly.entity_id
_entity_poly.type
_entity_poly.pdbx_seq_one_letter_code
_entity_poly.pdbx_strand_id
1 'polypeptide(L)'
;MKLTTTTWLTVDGVMQGLGAPDEDRRGGFERGGWVAAHVDDEAAAFLHRVYQRADAFLFGRRTYEIFAGYWGVMPDPERDPIAGPLNARPKYVASTTLTAPRWANTTVLSGDVAAAVRELKAGPAGELQVHGSGELIRRLLVDQLVDEMTLLTVPVIVGQGTRLFPGTGPDAALDLVRSRSTPKGVTIQVYRPTGRPRYETAAQTPST
;
A
#
# COMPACT_ATOMS: atom_id res chain seq x y z
N MET A 1 9.60 5.92 -14.04
CA MET A 1 8.40 5.96 -13.18
C MET A 1 8.72 6.24 -11.71
N LYS A 2 7.88 7.04 -11.03
CA LYS A 2 7.84 7.21 -9.57
C LYS A 2 7.09 6.04 -8.93
N LEU A 3 7.66 5.40 -7.91
CA LEU A 3 7.00 4.36 -7.14
C LEU A 3 6.32 4.96 -5.91
N THR A 4 5.01 4.81 -5.83
CA THR A 4 4.21 5.32 -4.72
C THR A 4 3.49 4.17 -4.02
N THR A 5 3.34 4.28 -2.70
CA THR A 5 2.53 3.35 -1.91
C THR A 5 1.33 4.08 -1.35
N THR A 6 0.13 3.51 -1.44
CA THR A 6 -1.06 4.03 -0.75
C THR A 6 -1.61 2.92 0.12
N THR A 7 -1.75 3.18 1.42
CA THR A 7 -2.19 2.14 2.36
C THR A 7 -3.10 2.72 3.42
N TRP A 8 -4.20 2.01 3.64
CA TRP A 8 -5.10 2.26 4.75
C TRP A 8 -4.65 1.49 5.97
N LEU A 9 -4.74 2.11 7.13
CA LEU A 9 -4.42 1.49 8.40
C LEU A 9 -5.28 2.06 9.53
N THR A 10 -5.44 1.28 10.58
CA THR A 10 -6.00 1.73 11.85
C THR A 10 -4.99 2.60 12.61
N VAL A 11 -5.42 3.27 13.68
CA VAL A 11 -4.52 4.03 14.57
C VAL A 11 -3.41 3.16 15.14
N ASP A 12 -3.70 1.89 15.43
CA ASP A 12 -2.72 0.91 15.91
C ASP A 12 -1.95 0.18 14.77
N GLY A 13 -2.04 0.68 13.54
CA GLY A 13 -1.21 0.26 12.41
C GLY A 13 -1.68 -0.99 11.67
N VAL A 14 -2.86 -1.52 11.99
CA VAL A 14 -3.43 -2.72 11.34
C VAL A 14 -3.91 -2.37 9.95
N MET A 15 -3.57 -3.20 8.97
CA MET A 15 -4.00 -3.05 7.57
C MET A 15 -4.82 -4.25 7.04
N GLN A 16 -4.98 -5.28 7.85
CA GLN A 16 -5.62 -6.54 7.46
C GLN A 16 -7.15 -6.43 7.45
N GLY A 17 -7.79 -7.03 6.44
CA GLY A 17 -9.25 -7.14 6.34
C GLY A 17 -9.95 -5.78 6.28
N LEU A 18 -9.53 -4.94 5.34
CA LEU A 18 -9.97 -3.56 5.23
C LEU A 18 -11.46 -3.45 4.90
N GLY A 19 -11.90 -4.11 3.83
CA GLY A 19 -13.18 -3.90 3.18
C GLY A 19 -14.28 -4.79 3.73
N ALA A 20 -14.14 -6.11 3.60
CA ALA A 20 -15.15 -7.07 4.05
C ALA A 20 -14.78 -7.74 5.39
N PRO A 21 -15.76 -8.10 6.24
CA PRO A 21 -15.52 -8.84 7.49
C PRO A 21 -14.73 -10.15 7.31
N ASP A 22 -14.85 -10.79 6.16
CA ASP A 22 -14.22 -12.05 5.81
C ASP A 22 -13.12 -11.93 4.74
N GLU A 23 -12.74 -10.71 4.35
CA GLU A 23 -11.71 -10.43 3.33
C GLU A 23 -10.38 -11.16 3.62
N ASP A 24 -9.98 -11.22 4.90
CA ASP A 24 -8.71 -11.79 5.30
C ASP A 24 -8.68 -12.31 6.74
N ARG A 25 -9.15 -13.54 6.96
CA ARG A 25 -9.20 -14.19 8.30
C ARG A 25 -7.90 -14.85 8.78
N ARG A 26 -6.78 -14.63 8.08
CA ARG A 26 -5.51 -15.31 8.38
C ARG A 26 -5.02 -14.98 9.79
N GLY A 27 -4.40 -15.95 10.44
CA GLY A 27 -3.90 -15.80 11.81
C GLY A 27 -5.02 -15.66 12.86
N GLY A 28 -6.22 -16.15 12.55
CA GLY A 28 -7.38 -16.05 13.44
C GLY A 28 -7.95 -14.64 13.52
N PHE A 29 -7.76 -13.82 12.48
CA PHE A 29 -8.28 -12.45 12.45
C PHE A 29 -9.79 -12.44 12.25
N GLU A 30 -10.52 -11.78 13.15
CA GLU A 30 -11.99 -11.77 13.19
C GLU A 30 -12.59 -10.37 13.05
N ARG A 31 -11.75 -9.33 12.92
CA ARG A 31 -12.15 -7.92 13.05
C ARG A 31 -12.07 -7.16 11.72
N GLY A 32 -12.45 -7.81 10.63
CA GLY A 32 -12.45 -7.21 9.28
C GLY A 32 -13.58 -6.22 9.04
N GLY A 33 -13.52 -5.50 7.91
CA GLY A 33 -14.54 -4.55 7.49
C GLY A 33 -14.58 -3.25 8.29
N TRP A 34 -13.44 -2.88 8.89
CA TRP A 34 -13.34 -1.72 9.77
C TRP A 34 -13.32 -0.37 9.04
N VAL A 35 -13.22 -0.33 7.71
CA VAL A 35 -13.10 0.95 6.97
C VAL A 35 -14.45 1.59 6.63
N ALA A 36 -15.50 0.80 6.38
CA ALA A 36 -16.70 1.24 5.66
C ALA A 36 -17.41 2.42 6.34
N ALA A 37 -17.50 2.42 7.67
CA ALA A 37 -18.14 3.50 8.43
C ALA A 37 -17.42 4.85 8.30
N HIS A 38 -16.11 4.83 8.00
CA HIS A 38 -15.23 6.00 8.03
C HIS A 38 -14.94 6.62 6.67
N VAL A 39 -15.30 5.97 5.57
CA VAL A 39 -15.15 6.55 4.23
C VAL A 39 -16.24 7.62 4.04
N ASP A 40 -15.81 8.86 3.78
CA ASP A 40 -16.64 9.98 3.34
C ASP A 40 -16.30 10.37 1.90
N ASP A 41 -17.03 11.34 1.35
CA ASP A 41 -16.86 11.81 -0.03
C ASP A 41 -15.45 12.35 -0.29
N GLU A 42 -14.80 12.95 0.71
CA GLU A 42 -13.44 13.47 0.54
C GLU A 42 -12.38 12.37 0.52
N ALA A 43 -12.56 11.32 1.33
CA ALA A 43 -11.72 10.13 1.32
C ALA A 43 -11.91 9.36 0.00
N ALA A 44 -13.16 9.19 -0.45
CA ALA A 44 -13.48 8.55 -1.72
C ALA A 44 -12.90 9.33 -2.91
N ALA A 45 -13.13 10.65 -2.99
CA ALA A 45 -12.58 11.50 -4.05
C ALA A 45 -11.04 11.54 -4.04
N PHE A 46 -10.41 11.37 -2.88
CA PHE A 46 -8.96 11.18 -2.82
C PHE A 46 -8.54 9.86 -3.44
N LEU A 47 -9.16 8.74 -3.07
CA LEU A 47 -8.87 7.44 -3.66
C LEU A 47 -9.10 7.43 -5.17
N HIS A 48 -10.20 8.00 -5.66
CA HIS A 48 -10.46 8.08 -7.09
C HIS A 48 -9.30 8.73 -7.83
N ARG A 49 -8.81 9.88 -7.33
CA ARG A 49 -7.64 10.56 -7.89
C ARG A 49 -6.35 9.75 -7.78
N VAL A 50 -6.20 8.94 -6.72
CA VAL A 50 -5.07 8.00 -6.60
C VAL A 50 -5.12 6.98 -7.72
N TYR A 51 -6.23 6.27 -7.92
CA TYR A 51 -6.28 5.24 -8.96
C TYR A 51 -6.20 5.80 -10.38
N GLN A 52 -6.81 6.97 -10.63
CA GLN A 52 -6.82 7.60 -11.95
C GLN A 52 -5.43 8.04 -12.45
N ARG A 53 -4.51 8.41 -11.55
CA ARG A 53 -3.14 8.81 -11.92
C ARG A 53 -2.17 7.64 -12.09
N ALA A 54 -2.60 6.41 -11.86
CA ALA A 54 -1.74 5.24 -11.98
C ALA A 54 -1.41 4.95 -13.46
N ASP A 55 -0.13 4.80 -13.77
CA ASP A 55 0.34 4.30 -15.06
C ASP A 55 0.52 2.78 -15.02
N ALA A 56 0.86 2.24 -13.86
CA ALA A 56 0.93 0.80 -13.61
C ALA A 56 0.71 0.48 -12.13
N PHE A 57 0.39 -0.78 -11.84
CA PHE A 57 0.25 -1.29 -10.49
C PHE A 57 1.28 -2.37 -10.19
N LEU A 58 1.79 -2.41 -8.96
CA LEU A 58 2.65 -3.46 -8.45
C LEU A 58 1.99 -4.10 -7.23
N PHE A 59 1.82 -5.42 -7.28
CA PHE A 59 1.18 -6.21 -6.25
C PHE A 59 2.10 -7.28 -5.70
N GLY A 60 1.94 -7.59 -4.41
CA GLY A 60 2.31 -8.90 -3.90
C GLY A 60 1.23 -9.93 -4.27
N ARG A 61 1.62 -11.20 -4.43
CA ARG A 61 0.71 -12.29 -4.85
C ARG A 61 -0.67 -12.27 -4.18
N ARG A 62 -0.73 -12.16 -2.86
CA ARG A 62 -2.00 -12.26 -2.12
C ARG A 62 -2.93 -11.07 -2.40
N THR A 63 -2.39 -9.86 -2.38
CA THR A 63 -3.17 -8.66 -2.71
C THR A 63 -3.67 -8.73 -4.15
N TYR A 64 -2.84 -9.25 -5.07
CA TYR A 64 -3.26 -9.51 -6.44
C TYR A 64 -4.45 -10.49 -6.50
N GLU A 65 -4.41 -11.61 -5.79
CA GLU A 65 -5.50 -12.60 -5.76
C GLU A 65 -6.81 -11.99 -5.24
N ILE A 66 -6.75 -11.20 -4.16
CA ILE A 66 -7.91 -10.48 -3.60
C ILE A 66 -8.47 -9.48 -4.61
N PHE A 67 -7.60 -8.64 -5.19
CA PHE A 67 -8.04 -7.61 -6.14
C PHE A 67 -8.59 -8.22 -7.42
N ALA A 68 -7.95 -9.27 -7.95
CA ALA A 68 -8.44 -9.96 -9.13
C ALA A 68 -9.82 -10.60 -8.88
N GLY A 69 -10.07 -11.11 -7.68
CA GLY A 69 -11.36 -11.72 -7.31
C GLY A 69 -12.50 -10.72 -7.08
N TYR A 70 -12.19 -9.43 -6.91
CA TYR A 70 -13.18 -8.38 -6.70
C TYR A 70 -13.23 -7.39 -7.88
N TRP A 71 -12.15 -6.65 -8.11
CA TRP A 71 -12.05 -5.64 -9.17
C TRP A 71 -11.89 -6.25 -10.57
N GLY A 72 -11.28 -7.43 -10.68
CA GLY A 72 -11.04 -8.10 -11.96
C GLY A 72 -12.26 -8.80 -12.55
N VAL A 73 -13.31 -9.01 -11.75
CA VAL A 73 -14.56 -9.67 -12.18
C VAL A 73 -15.76 -8.71 -12.18
N MET A 74 -15.52 -7.44 -11.90
CA MET A 74 -16.57 -6.44 -11.81
C MET A 74 -17.15 -6.13 -13.20
N PRO A 75 -18.49 -6.07 -13.37
CA PRO A 75 -19.10 -5.65 -14.63
C PRO A 75 -18.87 -4.16 -14.89
N ASP A 76 -18.80 -3.78 -16.18
CA ASP A 76 -18.59 -2.42 -16.68
C ASP A 76 -17.51 -1.62 -15.90
N PRO A 77 -16.29 -2.18 -15.74
CA PRO A 77 -15.27 -1.58 -14.88
C PRO A 77 -14.86 -0.18 -15.31
N GLU A 78 -14.99 0.16 -16.58
CA GLU A 78 -14.68 1.48 -17.13
C GLU A 78 -15.53 2.62 -16.57
N ARG A 79 -16.68 2.30 -15.95
CA ARG A 79 -17.58 3.29 -15.32
C ARG A 79 -17.20 3.60 -13.88
N ASP A 80 -16.36 2.77 -13.27
CA ASP A 80 -15.93 2.95 -11.88
C ASP A 80 -14.54 3.62 -11.81
N PRO A 81 -14.38 4.66 -10.97
CA PRO A 81 -13.14 5.43 -10.90
C PRO A 81 -11.93 4.65 -10.33
N ILE A 82 -12.15 3.49 -9.71
CA ILE A 82 -11.11 2.60 -9.18
C ILE A 82 -10.91 1.41 -10.12
N ALA A 83 -12.00 0.73 -10.50
CA ALA A 83 -11.92 -0.46 -11.32
C ALA A 83 -11.46 -0.16 -12.75
N GLY A 84 -11.84 0.98 -13.32
CA GLY A 84 -11.47 1.38 -14.67
C GLY A 84 -9.94 1.41 -14.86
N PRO A 85 -9.21 2.21 -14.05
CA PRO A 85 -7.76 2.19 -14.05
C PRO A 85 -7.17 0.79 -13.76
N LEU A 86 -7.66 0.07 -12.76
CA LEU A 86 -7.14 -1.25 -12.40
C LEU A 86 -7.23 -2.26 -13.56
N ASN A 87 -8.31 -2.22 -14.34
CA ASN A 87 -8.51 -3.12 -15.47
C ASN A 87 -7.77 -2.65 -16.74
N ALA A 88 -7.63 -1.34 -16.94
CA ALA A 88 -7.00 -0.78 -18.14
C ALA A 88 -5.45 -0.77 -18.10
N ARG A 89 -4.83 -0.66 -16.92
CA ARG A 89 -3.38 -0.44 -16.79
C ARG A 89 -2.57 -1.73 -16.62
N PRO A 90 -1.28 -1.74 -17.00
CA PRO A 90 -0.35 -2.82 -16.68
C PRO A 90 -0.29 -3.13 -15.18
N LYS A 91 -0.21 -4.41 -14.86
CA LYS A 91 -0.09 -4.94 -13.50
C LYS A 91 1.13 -5.84 -13.40
N TYR A 92 1.96 -5.60 -12.40
CA TYR A 92 3.13 -6.39 -12.08
C TYR A 92 2.89 -7.13 -10.78
N VAL A 93 3.25 -8.41 -10.72
CA VAL A 93 3.03 -9.22 -9.52
C VAL A 93 4.35 -9.80 -9.06
N ALA A 94 4.84 -9.32 -7.92
CA ALA A 94 5.98 -9.91 -7.22
C ALA A 94 5.56 -11.27 -6.65
N SER A 95 6.01 -12.35 -7.29
CA SER A 95 5.67 -13.72 -6.88
C SER A 95 6.64 -14.76 -7.44
N THR A 96 6.93 -15.77 -6.63
CA THR A 96 7.66 -16.99 -7.04
C THR A 96 6.73 -18.18 -7.29
N THR A 97 5.43 -18.06 -6.97
CA THR A 97 4.48 -19.19 -6.99
C THR A 97 3.30 -18.98 -7.94
N LEU A 98 3.03 -17.74 -8.37
CA LEU A 98 1.97 -17.45 -9.32
C LEU A 98 2.48 -17.73 -10.75
N THR A 99 1.97 -18.78 -11.39
CA THR A 99 2.40 -19.18 -12.74
C THR A 99 1.40 -18.81 -13.83
N ALA A 100 0.11 -18.66 -13.50
CA ALA A 100 -0.96 -18.36 -14.45
C ALA A 100 -1.84 -17.21 -13.92
N PRO A 101 -1.46 -15.94 -14.13
CA PRO A 101 -2.28 -14.80 -13.72
C PRO A 101 -3.59 -14.76 -14.50
N ARG A 102 -4.72 -14.62 -13.80
CA ARG A 102 -6.07 -14.61 -14.41
C ARG A 102 -6.59 -13.21 -14.77
N TRP A 103 -5.99 -12.17 -14.21
CA TRP A 103 -6.37 -10.79 -14.49
C TRP A 103 -5.62 -10.25 -15.71
N ALA A 104 -6.33 -9.68 -16.67
CA ALA A 104 -5.76 -9.12 -17.89
C ALA A 104 -4.64 -8.10 -17.62
N ASN A 105 -3.68 -7.97 -18.54
CA ASN A 105 -2.54 -7.05 -18.44
C ASN A 105 -1.64 -7.32 -17.22
N THR A 106 -1.45 -8.59 -16.85
CA THR A 106 -0.61 -8.98 -15.70
C THR A 106 0.69 -9.63 -16.15
N THR A 107 1.80 -9.13 -15.62
CA THR A 107 3.15 -9.70 -15.75
C THR A 107 3.65 -10.15 -14.38
N VAL A 108 4.09 -11.40 -14.26
CA VAL A 108 4.66 -11.92 -13.01
C VAL A 108 6.16 -11.58 -12.98
N LEU A 109 6.58 -10.89 -11.92
CA LEU A 109 7.97 -10.62 -11.61
C LEU A 109 8.50 -11.73 -10.70
N SER A 110 9.16 -12.72 -11.30
CA SER A 110 9.83 -13.81 -10.59
C SER A 110 11.31 -13.48 -10.38
N GLY A 111 11.88 -13.91 -9.25
CA GLY A 111 13.28 -13.66 -8.91
C GLY A 111 13.52 -12.36 -8.14
N ASP A 112 14.49 -11.55 -8.59
CA ASP A 112 14.87 -10.30 -7.92
C ASP A 112 13.86 -9.17 -8.24
N VAL A 113 12.86 -9.07 -7.36
CA VAL A 113 11.83 -8.02 -7.42
C VAL A 113 12.43 -6.62 -7.38
N ALA A 114 13.52 -6.41 -6.63
CA ALA A 114 14.12 -5.09 -6.51
C ALA A 114 14.78 -4.67 -7.83
N ALA A 115 15.49 -5.58 -8.49
CA ALA A 115 16.04 -5.34 -9.83
C ALA A 115 14.94 -5.04 -10.86
N ALA A 116 13.90 -5.87 -10.91
CA ALA A 116 12.78 -5.67 -11.84
C ALA A 116 12.07 -4.32 -11.60
N VAL A 117 11.88 -3.91 -10.34
CA VAL A 117 11.30 -2.60 -10.02
C VAL A 117 12.22 -1.46 -10.45
N ARG A 118 13.55 -1.58 -10.31
CA ARG A 118 14.48 -0.56 -10.82
C ARG A 118 14.39 -0.41 -12.33
N GLU A 119 14.26 -1.50 -13.06
CA GLU A 119 14.04 -1.47 -14.52
C GLU A 119 12.75 -0.74 -14.89
N LEU A 120 11.64 -1.05 -14.20
CA LEU A 120 10.37 -0.33 -14.40
C LEU A 120 10.50 1.17 -14.08
N LYS A 121 11.23 1.52 -13.01
CA LYS A 121 11.48 2.92 -12.66
C LYS A 121 12.35 3.64 -13.71
N ALA A 122 13.25 2.93 -14.38
CA ALA A 122 14.10 3.48 -15.46
C ALA A 122 13.36 3.68 -16.79
N GLY A 123 12.17 3.10 -16.95
CA GLY A 123 11.31 3.33 -18.11
C GLY A 123 10.68 4.74 -18.14
N PRO A 124 9.66 4.95 -18.99
CA PRO A 124 9.00 6.26 -19.15
C PRO A 124 8.57 6.90 -17.83
N ALA A 125 8.41 8.23 -17.87
CA ALA A 125 7.78 8.96 -16.77
C ALA A 125 6.37 8.42 -16.50
N GLY A 126 5.94 8.44 -15.24
CA GLY A 126 4.66 7.90 -14.80
C GLY A 126 4.69 7.41 -13.36
N GLU A 127 3.57 6.88 -12.87
CA GLU A 127 3.40 6.39 -11.50
C GLU A 127 3.16 4.88 -11.42
N LEU A 128 4.05 4.17 -10.72
CA LEU A 128 3.92 2.77 -10.34
C LEU A 128 3.35 2.68 -8.93
N GLN A 129 2.11 2.23 -8.79
CA GLN A 129 1.40 2.25 -7.51
C GLN A 129 1.38 0.89 -6.82
N VAL A 130 1.60 0.91 -5.50
CA VAL A 130 1.48 -0.23 -4.59
C VAL A 130 0.36 0.05 -3.59
N HIS A 131 -0.68 -0.78 -3.60
CA HIS A 131 -1.84 -0.68 -2.68
C HIS A 131 -1.79 -1.76 -1.59
N GLY A 132 -0.57 -2.08 -1.14
CA GLY A 132 -0.25 -3.26 -0.34
C GLY A 132 0.36 -4.40 -1.18
N SER A 133 0.68 -5.55 -0.59
CA SER A 133 0.63 -5.88 0.84
C SER A 133 1.70 -5.16 1.67
N GLY A 134 1.54 -5.10 2.99
CA GLY A 134 2.53 -4.51 3.88
C GLY A 134 3.91 -5.18 3.79
N GLU A 135 3.97 -6.48 3.48
CA GLU A 135 5.24 -7.18 3.23
C GLU A 135 5.99 -6.61 2.03
N LEU A 136 5.29 -6.42 0.91
CA LEU A 136 5.86 -5.80 -0.28
C LEU A 136 6.31 -4.36 0.01
N ILE A 137 5.48 -3.56 0.67
CA ILE A 137 5.83 -2.17 1.02
C ILE A 137 7.09 -2.12 1.88
N ARG A 138 7.17 -2.93 2.94
CA ARG A 138 8.36 -3.01 3.80
C ARG A 138 9.60 -3.42 3.02
N ARG A 139 9.47 -4.39 2.11
CA ARG A 139 10.60 -4.82 1.26
C ARG A 139 11.09 -3.68 0.35
N LEU A 140 10.17 -2.97 -0.31
CA LEU A 140 10.50 -1.83 -1.16
C LEU A 140 11.12 -0.67 -0.38
N LEU A 141 10.74 -0.48 0.88
CA LEU A 141 11.38 0.49 1.78
C LEU A 141 12.82 0.10 2.12
N VAL A 142 13.06 -1.18 2.45
CA VAL A 142 14.42 -1.72 2.70
C VAL A 142 15.31 -1.52 1.47
N ASP A 143 14.77 -1.78 0.27
CA ASP A 143 15.50 -1.62 -0.99
C ASP A 143 15.61 -0.15 -1.46
N GLN A 144 15.08 0.80 -0.67
CA GLN A 144 15.04 2.25 -0.94
C GLN A 144 14.37 2.61 -2.28
N LEU A 145 13.32 1.87 -2.64
CA LEU A 145 12.63 2.02 -3.93
C LEU A 145 11.38 2.91 -3.86
N VAL A 146 10.85 3.17 -2.67
CA VAL A 146 9.64 3.99 -2.46
C VAL A 146 9.98 5.47 -2.52
N ASP A 147 9.38 6.19 -3.47
CA ASP A 147 9.56 7.65 -3.60
C ASP A 147 8.55 8.43 -2.74
N GLU A 148 7.34 7.90 -2.56
CA GLU A 148 6.29 8.52 -1.74
C GLU A 148 5.39 7.47 -1.09
N MET A 149 5.06 7.68 0.18
CA MET A 149 4.18 6.82 0.96
C MET A 149 2.98 7.62 1.45
N THR A 150 1.79 7.27 0.97
CA THR A 150 0.51 7.79 1.45
C THR A 150 -0.09 6.84 2.47
N LEU A 151 -0.31 7.35 3.68
CA LEU A 151 -1.02 6.67 4.76
C LEU A 151 -2.41 7.27 4.92
N LEU A 152 -3.44 6.42 4.85
CA LEU A 152 -4.82 6.75 5.22
C LEU A 152 -5.11 6.11 6.57
N THR A 153 -4.93 6.88 7.64
CA THR A 153 -5.14 6.39 9.00
C THR A 153 -6.58 6.61 9.42
N VAL A 154 -7.29 5.52 9.66
CA VAL A 154 -8.70 5.47 10.07
C VAL A 154 -8.77 5.58 11.59
N PRO A 155 -9.70 6.38 12.16
CA PRO A 155 -9.79 6.63 13.59
C PRO A 155 -10.45 5.46 14.35
N VAL A 156 -9.85 4.28 14.23
CA VAL A 156 -10.25 3.04 14.91
C VAL A 156 -9.00 2.34 15.44
N ILE A 157 -9.14 1.64 16.56
CA ILE A 157 -8.14 0.70 17.08
C ILE A 157 -8.75 -0.69 16.98
N VAL A 158 -8.18 -1.55 16.15
CA VAL A 158 -8.68 -2.92 15.95
C VAL A 158 -7.99 -3.89 16.91
N GLY A 159 -6.73 -3.63 17.30
CA GLY A 159 -5.99 -4.38 18.31
C GLY A 159 -5.46 -5.74 17.84
N GLN A 160 -6.05 -6.32 16.79
CA GLN A 160 -5.70 -7.60 16.20
C GLN A 160 -5.32 -7.42 14.73
N GLY A 161 -4.48 -8.31 14.19
CA GLY A 161 -4.23 -8.41 12.76
C GLY A 161 -2.84 -7.93 12.35
N THR A 162 -2.56 -8.06 11.06
CA THR A 162 -1.27 -7.74 10.47
C THR A 162 -1.08 -6.23 10.39
N ARG A 163 0.03 -5.74 10.98
CA ARG A 163 0.42 -4.33 10.95
C ARG A 163 1.31 -4.01 9.75
N LEU A 164 1.23 -2.76 9.27
CA LEU A 164 2.14 -2.26 8.24
C LEU A 164 3.59 -2.26 8.73
N PHE A 165 3.82 -1.80 9.97
CA PHE A 165 5.12 -1.79 10.64
C PHE A 165 5.04 -2.58 11.95
N PRO A 166 5.33 -3.89 11.95
CA PRO A 166 5.41 -4.67 13.18
C PRO A 166 6.67 -4.30 13.97
N GLY A 167 6.73 -4.62 15.27
CA GLY A 167 7.91 -4.35 16.10
C GLY A 167 9.20 -5.07 15.65
N THR A 168 9.07 -6.10 14.81
CA THR A 168 10.19 -6.81 14.15
C THR A 168 10.48 -6.32 12.73
N GLY A 169 9.81 -5.25 12.29
CA GLY A 169 9.92 -4.68 10.95
C GLY A 169 11.15 -3.78 10.77
N PRO A 170 11.43 -3.36 9.53
CA PRO A 170 12.51 -2.42 9.24
C PRO A 170 12.18 -1.03 9.79
N ASP A 171 13.23 -0.25 10.09
CA ASP A 171 13.13 1.16 10.41
C ASP A 171 13.19 2.03 9.15
N ALA A 172 12.50 3.18 9.18
CA ALA A 172 12.53 4.15 8.09
C ALA A 172 12.33 5.57 8.64
N ALA A 173 13.20 6.49 8.23
CA ALA A 173 13.00 7.92 8.42
C ALA A 173 12.04 8.44 7.35
N LEU A 174 11.17 9.38 7.74
CA LEU A 174 10.13 9.94 6.87
C LEU A 174 10.09 11.47 7.01
N ASP A 175 10.03 12.16 5.88
CA ASP A 175 9.67 13.58 5.83
C ASP A 175 8.18 13.72 5.54
N LEU A 176 7.45 14.50 6.34
CA LEU A 176 6.06 14.82 6.06
C LEU A 176 5.98 15.82 4.89
N VAL A 177 5.39 15.37 3.78
CA VAL A 177 5.18 16.20 2.57
C VAL A 177 3.84 16.90 2.63
N ARG A 178 2.79 16.21 3.09
CA ARG A 178 1.43 16.75 3.19
C ARG A 178 0.65 16.05 4.29
N SER A 179 -0.21 16.77 4.98
CA SER A 179 -1.18 16.21 5.94
C SER A 179 -2.53 16.89 5.80
N ARG A 180 -3.61 16.12 5.94
CA ARG A 180 -4.98 16.63 6.09
C ARG A 180 -5.87 15.58 6.77
N SER A 181 -7.02 16.00 7.26
CA SER A 181 -8.10 15.12 7.71
C SER A 181 -9.33 15.27 6.83
N THR A 182 -10.16 14.24 6.76
CA THR A 182 -11.50 14.28 6.16
C THR A 182 -12.58 14.50 7.24
N PRO A 183 -13.83 14.84 6.89
CA PRO A 183 -14.91 15.07 7.85
C PRO A 183 -15.18 13.90 8.81
N LYS A 184 -15.02 12.64 8.38
CA LYS A 184 -15.16 11.45 9.24
C LYS A 184 -13.88 11.08 10.02
N GLY A 185 -12.85 11.92 9.95
CA GLY A 185 -11.64 11.78 10.76
C GLY A 185 -10.56 10.89 10.15
N VAL A 186 -10.68 10.44 8.90
CA VAL A 186 -9.56 9.78 8.21
C VAL A 186 -8.46 10.80 8.01
N THR A 187 -7.26 10.51 8.51
CA THR A 187 -6.09 11.35 8.25
C THR A 187 -5.34 10.82 7.05
N ILE A 188 -4.98 11.72 6.15
CA ILE A 188 -4.26 11.42 4.91
C ILE A 188 -2.92 12.12 4.98
N GLN A 189 -1.88 11.33 5.15
CA GLN A 189 -0.51 11.80 5.31
C GLN A 189 0.35 11.27 4.17
N VAL A 190 1.08 12.18 3.53
CA VAL A 190 2.00 11.86 2.44
C VAL A 190 3.41 12.07 2.97
N TYR A 191 4.22 11.02 2.89
CA TYR A 191 5.58 10.98 3.37
C TYR A 191 6.57 10.70 2.24
N ARG A 192 7.78 11.24 2.39
CA ARG A 192 8.94 10.82 1.60
C ARG A 192 9.88 10.01 2.49
N PRO A 193 10.22 8.76 2.15
CA PRO A 193 11.26 8.02 2.85
C PRO A 193 12.63 8.68 2.69
N THR A 194 13.39 8.79 3.78
CA THR A 194 14.71 9.45 3.81
C THR A 194 15.84 8.54 4.29
N GLY A 195 15.62 7.22 4.25
CA GLY A 195 16.59 6.20 4.66
C GLY A 195 16.35 5.73 6.09
N ARG A 196 17.43 5.46 6.84
CA ARG A 196 17.33 5.01 8.23
C ARG A 196 17.12 6.18 9.20
N PRO A 197 16.34 6.00 10.28
CA PRO A 197 16.24 7.00 11.34
C PRO A 197 17.58 7.31 11.98
N ARG A 198 17.73 8.55 12.45
CA ARG A 198 18.81 8.91 13.36
C ARG A 198 18.34 8.61 14.78
N TYR A 199 19.08 7.75 15.47
CA TYR A 199 18.86 7.46 16.88
C TYR A 199 19.90 8.25 17.67
N GLU A 200 19.45 8.98 18.68
CA GLU A 200 20.36 9.57 19.65
C GLU A 200 21.10 8.43 20.37
N THR A 201 22.40 8.33 20.16
CA THR A 201 23.26 7.60 21.08
C THR A 201 23.46 8.49 22.29
N ALA A 202 23.15 7.98 23.48
CA ALA A 202 23.48 8.66 24.73
C ALA A 202 24.99 8.98 24.72
N ALA A 203 25.33 10.25 24.51
CA ALA A 203 26.64 10.73 24.91
C ALA A 203 26.66 10.60 26.42
N GLN A 204 27.44 9.65 26.93
CA GLN A 204 27.87 9.70 28.31
C GLN A 204 28.63 11.02 28.45
N THR A 205 28.01 11.97 29.13
CA THR A 205 28.75 13.07 29.74
C THR A 205 28.90 12.72 31.22
N PRO A 206 29.98 12.04 31.63
CA PRO A 206 30.38 12.02 33.02
C PRO A 206 31.23 13.27 33.27
N SER A 207 30.69 14.23 34.01
CA SER A 207 31.49 15.26 34.70
C SER A 207 30.53 16.08 35.55
N THR A 208 30.40 15.75 36.83
CA THR A 208 31.23 16.14 38.01
C THR A 208 30.71 17.42 38.63
#